data_AF-A0AAW4FXE8-F1
#
_entry.id   AF-A0AAW4FXE8-F1
#
_cell.length_a   1.000
_cell.length_b   1.000
_cell.length_c   1.000
_cell.angle_alpha   90.00
_cell.angle_beta   90.00
_cell.angle_gamma   90.00
#
_symmetry.space_group_name_H-M   'P 1'
#
loop_
_entity.id
_entity.type
_entity.pdbx_description
1 polymer ?
#
loop_
_entity_poly.entity_id
_entity_poly.type
_entity_poly.pdbx_seq_one_letter_code
_entity_poly.pdbx_strand_id
1 'polypeptide(L)' 'MARTFQSFIHGVWVLAIISAATSVGIVYGWQSHGWVGASLYGLIGYGSGVLFAYSPSMFFDFLELLGS' A
#
# COMPACT_ATOMS: atom_id res chain seq x y z
N MET A 1 15.68 -18.33 15.51
CA MET A 1 14.31 -17.91 15.87
C MET A 1 14.05 -16.43 15.56
N ALA A 2 14.88 -15.47 16.01
CA ALA A 2 14.66 -14.04 15.75
C ALA A 2 14.54 -13.65 14.27
N ARG A 3 15.37 -14.23 13.38
CA ARG A 3 15.31 -13.95 11.93
C ARG A 3 14.01 -14.40 11.28
N THR A 4 13.50 -15.58 11.64
CA THR A 4 12.23 -16.10 11.10
C THR A 4 11.04 -15.25 11.52
N PHE A 5 11.03 -14.80 12.79
CA PHE A 5 10.01 -13.91 13.30
C PHE A 5 10.04 -12.53 12.62
N GLN A 6 11.23 -11.97 12.41
CA GLN A 6 11.40 -10.72 11.69
C GLN A 6 10.95 -10.83 10.23
N SER A 7 11.29 -11.92 9.54
CA SER A 7 10.80 -12.17 8.17
C SER A 7 9.28 -12.30 8.13
N PHE A 8 8.67 -12.92 9.14
CA PHE A 8 7.22 -13.04 9.22
C PHE A 8 6.54 -11.68 9.40
N ILE A 9 7.03 -10.86 10.33
CA ILE A 9 6.54 -9.48 10.53
C ILE A 9 6.69 -8.67 9.24
N HIS A 10 7.84 -8.78 8.58
CA HIS A 10 8.08 -8.06 7.34
C HIS A 10 7.13 -8.52 6.23
N GLY A 11 6.86 -9.83 6.11
CA GLY A 11 5.88 -10.36 5.17
C GLY A 11 4.47 -9.84 5.44
N VAL A 12 4.03 -9.83 6.70
CA VAL A 12 2.73 -9.28 7.11
C VAL A 12 2.65 -7.78 6.80
N TRP A 13 3.73 -7.03 7.08
CA TRP A 13 3.82 -5.60 6.77
C TRP A 13 3.65 -5.33 5.27
N VAL A 14 4.42 -6.04 4.44
CA VAL A 14 4.37 -5.90 2.98
C VAL A 14 2.97 -6.20 2.46
N LEU A 15 2.36 -7.31 2.90
CA LEU A 15 1.01 -7.68 2.48
C LEU A 15 -0.03 -6.65 2.92
N ALA A 16 0.06 -6.13 4.15
CA ALA A 16 -0.87 -5.14 4.68
C ALA A 16 -0.79 -3.82 3.91
N ILE A 17 0.41 -3.28 3.71
CA ILE A 17 0.61 -1.99 3.02
C ILE A 17 0.16 -2.08 1.56
N ILE A 18 0.59 -3.12 0.83
CA ILE A 18 0.24 -3.28 -0.57
C ILE A 18 -1.27 -3.47 -0.73
N SER A 19 -1.88 -4.37 0.04
CA SER A 19 -3.32 -4.62 -0.06
C SER A 19 -4.17 -3.39 0.30
N ALA A 20 -3.79 -2.63 1.32
CA ALA A 20 -4.47 -1.40 1.70
C ALA A 20 -4.37 -0.34 0.59
N ALA A 21 -3.16 -0.06 0.09
CA ALA A 21 -2.94 0.93 -0.96
C ALA A 21 -3.64 0.54 -2.28
N THR A 22 -3.58 -0.73 -2.67
CA THR A 22 -4.31 -1.25 -3.84
C THR A 22 -5.82 -1.13 -3.64
N SER A 23 -6.36 -1.47 -2.47
CA SER A 23 -7.79 -1.38 -2.20
C SER A 23 -8.30 0.06 -2.27
N VAL A 24 -7.56 1.02 -1.70
CA VAL A 24 -7.89 2.46 -1.81
C VAL A 24 -7.91 2.89 -3.27
N GLY A 25 -6.89 2.50 -4.04
CA GLY A 25 -6.83 2.78 -5.48
C GLY A 25 -8.01 2.19 -6.25
N ILE A 26 -8.34 0.92 -6.02
CA ILE A 26 -9.48 0.24 -6.65
C ILE A 26 -10.78 0.97 -6.34
N VAL A 27 -11.05 1.28 -5.06
CA VAL A 27 -12.30 1.92 -4.64
C VAL A 27 -12.41 3.33 -5.24
N TYR A 28 -11.35 4.11 -5.19
CA TYR A 28 -11.32 5.46 -5.75
C TYR A 28 -11.50 5.46 -7.28
N GLY A 29 -10.80 4.55 -7.96
CA GLY A 29 -10.90 4.35 -9.40
C GLY A 29 -12.30 3.88 -9.82
N TRP A 30 -12.90 2.97 -9.05
CA TRP A 30 -14.24 2.47 -9.29
C TRP A 30 -15.28 3.59 -9.27
N GLN A 31 -15.24 4.43 -8.23
CA GLN A 31 -16.19 5.52 -8.05
C GLN A 31 -16.12 6.57 -9.17
N SER A 32 -14.93 6.77 -9.75
CA SER A 32 -14.72 7.81 -10.76
C SER A 32 -14.90 7.33 -12.20
N HIS A 33 -14.45 6.10 -12.54
CA HIS A 33 -14.41 5.62 -13.94
C HIS A 33 -14.82 4.13 -14.07
N GLY A 34 -15.50 3.56 -13.07
CA GLY A 34 -15.96 2.16 -13.09
C GLY A 34 -14.80 1.16 -13.17
N TRP A 35 -14.97 0.08 -13.93
CA TRP A 35 -13.96 -0.99 -14.06
C TRP A 35 -12.59 -0.49 -14.51
N VAL A 36 -12.54 0.42 -15.50
CA VAL A 36 -11.27 0.92 -16.05
C VAL A 36 -10.52 1.73 -14.99
N GLY A 37 -11.22 2.58 -14.25
CA GLY A 37 -10.63 3.32 -13.13
C GLY A 37 -10.14 2.38 -12.04
N ALA A 38 -10.94 1.39 -11.64
CA ALA A 38 -10.55 0.43 -10.62
C ALA A 38 -9.25 -0.31 -10.98
N SER A 39 -9.08 -0.71 -12.25
CA SER A 39 -7.86 -1.36 -12.71
C SER A 39 -6.66 -0.41 -12.70
N LEU A 40 -6.80 0.81 -13.24
CA LEU A 40 -5.70 1.78 -13.33
C LEU A 40 -5.26 2.27 -11.95
N TYR A 41 -6.20 2.74 -11.14
CA TYR A 41 -5.89 3.25 -9.80
C TYR A 41 -5.50 2.11 -8.85
N GLY A 42 -6.01 0.89 -9.04
CA GLY A 42 -5.53 -0.30 -8.33
C GLY A 42 -4.06 -0.61 -8.63
N LEU A 43 -3.63 -0.49 -9.89
CA LEU A 43 -2.22 -0.64 -10.28
C LEU A 43 -1.33 0.45 -9.66
N ILE A 44 -1.80 1.70 -9.66
CA ILE A 44 -1.10 2.83 -9.03
C ILE A 44 -0.98 2.60 -7.52
N GLY A 45 -2.07 2.17 -6.87
CA GLY A 45 -2.08 1.83 -5.44
C GLY A 45 -1.17 0.65 -5.10
N TYR A 46 -1.08 -0.35 -5.97
CA TYR A 46 -0.10 -1.44 -5.83
C TYR A 46 1.34 -0.90 -5.93
N GLY A 47 1.63 -0.09 -6.93
CA GLY A 47 2.96 0.50 -7.14
C GLY A 47 3.41 1.37 -5.96
N SER A 48 2.54 2.26 -5.48
CA SER A 48 2.83 3.07 -4.29
C SER A 48 2.93 2.21 -3.02
N GLY A 49 2.07 1.19 -2.88
CA GLY A 49 2.15 0.22 -1.80
C GLY A 49 3.47 -0.54 -1.77
N VAL A 50 4.03 -0.93 -2.91
CA VAL A 50 5.34 -1.59 -3.00
C VAL A 50 6.47 -0.65 -2.55
N LEU A 51 6.42 0.63 -2.95
CA LEU A 51 7.41 1.62 -2.51
C LEU A 51 7.37 1.82 -0.99
N PHE A 52 6.17 1.95 -0.41
CA PHE A 52 5.99 2.08 1.04
C PHE A 52 6.34 0.82 1.81
N ALA A 53 6.10 -0.36 1.24
CA ALA A 53 6.48 -1.63 1.83
C ALA A 53 8.01 -1.81 1.86
N TYR A 54 8.71 -1.34 0.82
CA TYR A 54 10.17 -1.40 0.73
C TYR A 54 10.86 -0.35 1.62
N SER A 55 10.26 0.85 1.75
CA SER A 55 10.75 1.93 2.62
C SER A 55 9.68 2.32 3.65
N PRO A 56 9.66 1.66 4.82
CA PRO A 56 8.68 1.97 5.88
C PRO A 56 8.76 3.42 6.36
N SER A 57 9.96 4.03 6.34
CA SER A 57 10.14 5.44 6.71
C SER A 57 9.33 6.37 5.80
N MET A 58 9.35 6.17 4.48
CA MET A 58 8.54 6.98 3.56
C MET A 58 7.04 6.88 3.86
N PHE A 59 6.57 5.72 4.31
CA PHE A 59 5.18 5.54 4.69
C PHE A 59 4.83 6.34 5.95
N PHE A 60 5.67 6.28 6.98
CA PHE A 60 5.46 7.05 8.20
C PHE A 60 5.59 8.57 7.97
N ASP A 61 6.56 9.00 7.17
CA ASP A 61 6.72 10.41 6.77
C ASP A 61 5.48 10.91 6.01
N PHE A 62 4.94 10.07 5.11
CA PHE A 62 3.70 10.38 4.39
C PHE A 62 2.49 10.50 5.32
N LEU A 63 2.38 9.62 6.33
CA LEU A 63 1.32 9.70 7.34
C LEU A 63 1.44 10.94 8.22
N GLU A 64 2.65 11.33 8.61
CA GLU A 64 2.91 12.55 9.37
C GLU A 64 2.50 13.79 8.57
N LEU A 65 2.84 13.84 7.29
CA LEU A 65 2.43 14.91 6.38
C LEU A 65 0.91 14.94 6.13
N LEU A 66 0.23 13.79 6.14
CA LEU A 66 -1.23 13.74 6.01
C LEU A 66 -1.95 14.22 7.29
N GLY A 67 -1.29 14.07 8.45
CA GLY A 67 -1.84 14.42 9.76
C GLY A 67 -1.61 15.86 10.21
N SER A 68 -0.76 16.62 9.50
CA SER A 68 -0.46 18.04 9.74
C SER A 68 -1.40 18.97 8.97
#